data_AF-A0A5J4P9Y5-F1
#
_entry.id   AF-A0A5J4P9Y5-F1
#
_cell.length_a   1.000
_cell.length_b   1.000
_cell.length_c   1.000
_cell.angle_alpha   90.00
_cell.angle_beta   90.00
_cell.angle_gamma   90.00
#
_symmetry.space_group_name_H-M   'P 1'
#
loop_
_entity.id
_entity.type
_entity.pdbx_description
1 polymer ?
#
loop_
_entity_poly.entity_id
_entity_poly.type
_entity_poly.pdbx_seq_one_letter_code
_entity_poly.pdbx_strand_id
1 'polypeptide(L)'
;RDKSVTEILAAVAPASYPERNRLYHLLARKAEKAEYGSYKYRGKWGLFDHLIVSGLMLNIRNRFYTDESKADVVRFPFLLMKDEKYGGVRPFRTYNGIKYGGGFSDHLPVYVDFIIHSK
;
A
#
# COMPACT_ATOMS: atom_id res chain seq x y z
N ARG A 1 14.41 -0.62 -2.33
CA ARG A 1 13.34 -1.30 -1.56
C ARG A 1 13.63 -1.08 -0.08
N ASP A 2 12.61 -1.07 0.78
CA ASP A 2 12.78 -0.81 2.21
C ASP A 2 13.47 -2.01 2.90
N LYS A 3 14.64 -1.78 3.51
CA LYS A 3 15.43 -2.83 4.17
C LYS A 3 14.71 -3.44 5.36
N SER A 4 13.93 -2.65 6.11
CA SER A 4 13.17 -3.15 7.25
C SER A 4 12.14 -4.21 6.81
N VAL A 5 11.54 -4.01 5.63
CA VAL A 5 10.55 -4.94 5.06
C VAL A 5 11.23 -6.15 4.41
N THR A 6 12.25 -5.93 3.57
CA THR A 6 12.79 -7.02 2.74
C THR A 6 13.93 -7.80 3.38
N GLU A 7 14.74 -7.19 4.25
CA GLU A 7 15.91 -7.83 4.87
C GLU A 7 15.60 -8.30 6.30
N ILE A 8 14.96 -7.44 7.10
CA ILE A 8 14.70 -7.74 8.52
C ILE A 8 13.42 -8.57 8.68
N LEU A 9 12.29 -8.07 8.16
CA LEU A 9 11.02 -8.81 8.20
C LEU A 9 10.97 -9.93 7.16
N ALA A 10 11.89 -9.91 6.18
CA ALA A 10 11.99 -10.87 5.07
C ALA A 10 10.68 -11.04 4.27
N ALA A 11 9.84 -9.99 4.22
CA ALA A 11 8.59 -10.02 3.50
C ALA A 11 8.82 -9.85 1.99
N VAL A 12 8.18 -10.70 1.19
CA VAL A 12 8.35 -10.72 -0.27
C VAL A 12 7.01 -10.53 -1.00
N ALA A 13 7.05 -10.31 -2.31
CA ALA A 13 5.82 -10.32 -3.10
C ALA A 13 5.18 -11.73 -3.09
N PRO A 14 3.84 -11.85 -3.04
CA PRO A 14 3.11 -13.12 -3.13
C PRO A 14 3.60 -14.05 -4.24
N ALA A 15 4.00 -15.27 -3.90
CA ALA A 15 4.39 -16.28 -4.88
C ALA A 15 3.16 -17.02 -5.44
N SER A 16 3.30 -17.72 -6.57
CA SER A 16 2.23 -18.60 -7.09
C SER A 16 1.85 -19.71 -6.12
N TYR A 17 2.82 -20.20 -5.34
CA TYR A 17 2.63 -21.19 -4.29
C TYR A 17 3.23 -20.66 -2.98
N PRO A 18 2.46 -19.90 -2.18
CA PRO A 18 2.97 -19.25 -0.99
C PRO A 18 3.25 -20.27 0.13
N GLU A 19 4.42 -20.14 0.76
CA GLU A 19 4.81 -20.91 1.93
C GLU A 19 4.02 -20.43 3.16
N ARG A 20 3.39 -21.36 3.89
CA ARG A 20 2.46 -21.05 4.97
C ARG A 20 2.99 -20.02 6.00
N ASN A 21 4.24 -20.19 6.43
CA ASN A 21 4.84 -19.42 7.54
C ASN A 21 5.69 -18.24 7.07
N ARG A 22 5.73 -17.96 5.77
CA ARG A 22 6.45 -16.81 5.21
C ARG A 22 5.57 -15.57 5.20
N LEU A 23 6.18 -14.40 5.32
CA LEU A 23 5.51 -13.12 5.22
C LEU A 23 5.51 -12.60 3.79
N TYR A 24 4.36 -12.06 3.38
CA TYR A 24 4.13 -11.57 2.03
C TYR A 24 3.53 -10.18 2.06
N HIS A 25 4.09 -9.29 1.25
CA HIS A 25 3.69 -7.89 1.15
C HIS A 25 2.76 -7.69 -0.04
N LEU A 26 1.46 -7.47 0.22
CA LEU A 26 0.39 -7.45 -0.78
C LEU A 26 0.51 -6.32 -1.82
N LEU A 27 1.21 -5.23 -1.48
CA LEU A 27 1.39 -4.08 -2.36
C LEU A 27 2.75 -4.08 -3.09
N ALA A 28 3.55 -5.14 -2.94
CA ALA A 28 4.98 -5.10 -3.32
C ALA A 28 5.17 -4.90 -4.82
N ARG A 29 4.39 -5.61 -5.65
CA ARG A 29 4.42 -5.48 -7.11
C ARG A 29 3.84 -4.15 -7.59
N LYS A 30 2.76 -3.67 -6.95
CA LYS A 30 2.17 -2.37 -7.29
C LYS A 30 3.16 -1.23 -7.05
N ALA A 31 3.93 -1.31 -5.97
CA ALA A 31 4.96 -0.34 -5.60
C ALA A 31 6.17 -0.28 -6.55
N GLU A 32 6.28 -1.17 -7.54
CA GLU A 32 7.30 -1.06 -8.59
C GLU A 32 6.94 0.02 -9.63
N LYS A 33 5.66 0.41 -9.70
CA LYS A 33 5.20 1.49 -10.58
C LYS A 33 5.58 2.85 -10.01
N ALA A 34 6.19 3.71 -10.83
CA ALA A 34 6.66 5.03 -10.40
C ALA A 34 5.57 5.97 -9.87
N GLU A 35 4.32 5.79 -10.32
CA GLU A 35 3.16 6.60 -9.92
C GLU A 35 2.34 5.97 -8.78
N TYR A 36 2.89 4.97 -8.09
CA TYR A 36 2.23 4.24 -7.03
C TYR A 36 2.85 4.51 -5.66
N GLY A 37 2.00 4.72 -4.66
CA GLY A 37 2.45 4.91 -3.29
C GLY A 37 1.37 5.52 -2.40
N SER A 38 1.57 5.40 -1.09
CA SER A 38 0.74 6.02 -0.07
C SER A 38 1.13 7.47 0.20
N TYR A 39 2.34 7.91 -0.17
CA TYR A 39 2.75 9.31 -0.04
C TYR A 39 3.54 9.77 -1.26
N LYS A 40 3.71 11.08 -1.42
CA LYS A 40 4.53 11.67 -2.49
C LYS A 40 5.52 12.67 -1.93
N TYR A 41 6.82 12.51 -2.16
CA TYR A 41 7.86 13.43 -1.72
C TYR A 41 8.74 13.87 -2.88
N ARG A 42 8.92 15.19 -3.04
CA ARG A 42 9.71 15.79 -4.14
C ARG A 42 9.40 15.19 -5.52
N GLY A 43 8.11 15.07 -5.84
CA GLY A 43 7.64 14.52 -7.12
C GLY A 43 7.59 13.00 -7.20
N LYS A 44 8.18 12.27 -6.26
CA LYS A 44 8.24 10.79 -6.28
C LYS A 44 7.22 10.18 -5.36
N TRP A 45 6.46 9.21 -5.85
CA TRP A 45 5.61 8.39 -4.99
C TRP A 45 6.44 7.36 -4.24
N GLY A 46 6.02 7.07 -3.01
CA GLY A 46 6.62 6.03 -2.18
C GLY A 46 5.54 5.33 -1.35
N LEU A 47 5.86 4.12 -0.91
CA LEU A 47 4.98 3.30 -0.08
C LEU A 47 5.63 3.06 1.28
N PHE A 48 5.17 3.78 2.30
CA PHE A 48 5.58 3.59 3.70
C PHE A 48 4.51 2.86 4.53
N ASP A 49 3.30 2.75 3.97
CA ASP A 49 2.18 2.08 4.60
C ASP A 49 2.08 0.68 3.99
N HIS A 50 2.31 -0.34 4.81
CA HIS A 50 2.52 -1.72 4.36
C HIS A 50 1.35 -2.64 4.75
N LEU A 51 0.98 -3.55 3.85
CA LEU A 51 0.02 -4.62 4.10
C LEU A 51 0.75 -5.96 3.96
N ILE A 52 1.05 -6.58 5.10
CA ILE A 52 1.86 -7.81 5.16
C ILE A 52 1.05 -8.90 5.84
N VAL A 53 0.96 -10.07 5.19
CA VAL A 53 0.19 -11.23 5.64
C VAL A 53 1.05 -12.48 5.62
N SER A 54 0.67 -13.51 6.38
CA SER A 54 1.29 -14.83 6.25
C SER A 54 0.81 -15.54 4.99
N GLY A 55 1.63 -16.44 4.44
CA GLY A 55 1.26 -17.26 3.28
C GLY A 55 0.01 -18.11 3.51
N LEU A 56 -0.30 -18.43 4.77
CA LEU A 56 -1.58 -19.07 5.14
C LEU A 56 -2.80 -18.28 4.64
N MET A 57 -2.75 -16.94 4.61
CA MET A 57 -3.87 -16.10 4.16
C MET A 57 -3.93 -15.94 2.63
N LEU A 58 -2.95 -16.48 1.88
CA LEU A 58 -2.86 -16.35 0.43
C LEU A 58 -3.36 -17.59 -0.33
N ASN A 59 -3.98 -18.54 0.37
CA ASN A 59 -4.58 -19.72 -0.24
C ASN A 59 -6.10 -19.57 -0.28
N ILE A 60 -6.66 -19.43 -1.49
CA ILE A 60 -8.10 -19.28 -1.73
C ILE A 60 -8.96 -20.44 -1.20
N ARG A 61 -8.36 -21.61 -0.97
CA ARG A 61 -9.04 -22.77 -0.39
C ARG A 61 -9.19 -22.66 1.13
N ASN A 62 -8.50 -21.74 1.78
CA ASN A 62 -8.62 -21.51 3.21
C ASN A 62 -9.88 -20.69 3.52
N ARG A 63 -10.46 -20.94 4.70
CA ARG A 63 -11.68 -20.27 5.16
C ARG A 63 -11.55 -18.74 5.19
N PHE A 64 -10.37 -18.23 5.50
CA PHE A 64 -10.06 -16.80 5.57
C PHE A 64 -8.88 -16.55 4.63
N TYR A 65 -9.11 -15.78 3.57
CA TYR A 65 -8.09 -15.53 2.57
C TYR A 65 -8.17 -14.12 1.97
N THR A 66 -7.08 -13.72 1.34
CA THR A 66 -6.95 -12.54 0.50
C THR A 66 -5.97 -12.83 -0.64
N ASP A 67 -5.75 -11.86 -1.50
CA ASP A 67 -4.70 -11.89 -2.52
C ASP A 67 -4.33 -10.46 -2.92
N GLU A 68 -3.31 -10.30 -3.75
CA GLU A 68 -2.83 -8.97 -4.14
C GLU A 68 -3.88 -8.11 -4.85
N SER A 69 -4.85 -8.69 -5.56
CA SER A 69 -5.90 -7.92 -6.25
C SER A 69 -6.86 -7.23 -5.26
N LYS A 70 -6.92 -7.72 -4.03
CA LYS A 70 -7.81 -7.24 -2.96
C LYS A 70 -7.19 -6.19 -2.05
N ALA A 71 -5.96 -5.80 -2.31
CA ALA A 71 -5.26 -4.81 -1.51
C ALA A 71 -4.82 -3.63 -2.37
N ASP A 72 -5.05 -2.39 -1.93
CA ASP A 72 -4.57 -1.22 -2.66
C ASP A 72 -4.37 0.01 -1.75
N VAL A 73 -3.81 1.07 -2.34
CA VAL A 73 -3.81 2.42 -1.78
C VAL A 73 -5.10 3.12 -2.21
N VAL A 74 -5.83 3.70 -1.27
CA VAL A 74 -7.04 4.47 -1.54
C VAL A 74 -6.67 5.79 -2.23
N ARG A 75 -7.28 6.05 -3.40
CA ARG A 75 -7.00 7.25 -4.22
C ARG A 75 -8.25 8.06 -4.53
N PHE A 76 -9.17 8.16 -3.57
CA PHE A 76 -10.39 8.94 -3.79
C PHE A 76 -10.06 10.40 -4.14
N PRO A 77 -10.83 11.04 -5.05
CA PRO A 77 -10.52 12.39 -5.53
C PRO A 77 -10.36 13.42 -4.42
N PHE A 78 -11.16 13.34 -3.35
CA PHE A 78 -11.08 14.27 -2.22
C PHE A 78 -9.79 14.13 -1.37
N LEU A 79 -9.10 12.99 -1.46
CA LEU A 79 -7.82 12.76 -0.80
C LEU A 79 -6.63 13.31 -1.60
N LEU A 80 -6.88 13.80 -2.82
CA LEU A 80 -5.83 14.22 -3.75
C LEU A 80 -6.01 15.68 -4.15
N MET A 81 -4.90 16.32 -4.48
CA MET A 81 -4.88 17.65 -5.09
C MET A 81 -3.82 17.70 -6.19
N LYS A 82 -3.95 18.66 -7.11
CA LYS A 82 -2.92 18.92 -8.13
C LYS A 82 -1.59 19.30 -7.45
N ASP A 83 -0.51 18.72 -7.95
CA ASP A 83 0.84 19.05 -7.51
C ASP A 83 1.44 20.10 -8.45
N GLU A 84 1.21 21.38 -8.14
CA GLU A 84 1.66 22.51 -8.98
C GLU A 84 3.19 22.57 -9.15
N LYS A 85 3.96 21.96 -8.25
CA LYS A 85 5.43 22.04 -8.29
C LYS A 85 6.07 20.92 -9.12
N TYR A 86 5.57 19.70 -8.99
CA TYR A 86 6.18 18.52 -9.62
C TYR A 86 5.27 17.83 -10.64
N GLY A 87 4.08 18.38 -10.91
CA GLY A 87 3.12 17.82 -11.85
C GLY A 87 2.33 16.63 -11.30
N GLY A 88 1.23 16.31 -11.99
CA GLY A 88 0.29 15.27 -11.59
C GLY A 88 -0.48 15.63 -10.32
N VAL A 89 -0.73 14.64 -9.48
CA VAL A 89 -1.43 14.80 -8.19
C VAL A 89 -0.53 14.45 -7.01
N ARG A 90 -0.96 14.83 -5.81
CA ARG A 90 -0.34 14.50 -4.51
C ARG A 90 -1.44 14.36 -3.44
N PRO A 91 -1.15 13.74 -2.28
CA PRO A 91 -2.09 13.74 -1.16
C PRO A 91 -2.50 15.17 -0.76
N PHE A 92 -3.78 15.37 -0.49
CA PHE A 92 -4.29 16.64 0.02
C PHE A 92 -3.97 16.75 1.51
N ARG A 93 -2.81 17.35 1.80
CA ARG A 93 -2.22 17.39 3.13
C ARG A 93 -2.90 18.42 4.04
N THR A 94 -3.04 18.08 5.31
CA THR A 94 -3.46 19.01 6.36
C THR A 94 -2.46 20.15 6.51
N TYR A 95 -1.16 19.86 6.46
CA TYR A 95 -0.09 20.84 6.54
C TYR A 95 0.95 20.67 5.43
N ASN A 96 1.47 21.80 4.94
CA ASN A 96 2.61 21.88 4.03
C ASN A 96 3.72 22.67 4.73
N GLY A 97 4.56 21.97 5.50
CA GLY A 97 5.45 22.64 6.46
C GLY A 97 4.62 23.32 7.54
N ILE A 98 4.87 24.60 7.79
CA ILE A 98 4.12 25.37 8.79
C ILE A 98 2.75 25.87 8.30
N LYS A 99 2.45 25.74 7.01
CA LYS A 99 1.21 26.26 6.42
C LYS A 99 0.09 25.23 6.48
N TYR A 100 -1.02 25.57 7.14
CA TYR A 100 -2.25 24.78 7.08
C TYR A 100 -2.85 24.82 5.67
N GLY A 101 -3.11 23.65 5.11
CA GLY A 101 -3.64 23.44 3.76
C GLY A 101 -5.12 23.03 3.72
N GLY A 102 -5.72 22.68 4.87
CA GLY A 102 -7.12 22.24 4.93
C GLY A 102 -7.40 20.84 4.39
N GLY A 103 -6.35 20.07 4.08
CA GLY A 103 -6.48 18.69 3.64
C GLY A 103 -6.61 17.68 4.78
N PHE A 104 -6.68 16.40 4.41
CA PHE A 104 -6.99 15.30 5.31
C PHE A 104 -5.75 14.65 5.92
N SER A 105 -4.73 14.37 5.10
CA SER A 105 -3.54 13.63 5.52
C SER A 105 -2.43 13.79 4.47
N ASP A 106 -1.18 13.73 4.91
CA ASP A 106 -0.01 13.64 4.02
C ASP A 106 0.28 12.22 3.51
N HIS A 107 -0.42 11.23 4.09
CA HIS A 107 -0.45 9.83 3.65
C HIS A 107 -1.86 9.43 3.17
N LEU A 108 -1.92 8.61 2.13
CA LEU A 108 -3.12 7.96 1.65
C LEU A 108 -3.33 6.65 2.41
N PRO A 109 -4.59 6.31 2.76
CA PRO A 109 -4.90 5.03 3.37
C PRO A 109 -4.52 3.85 2.48
N VAL A 110 -4.17 2.72 3.08
CA VAL A 110 -4.09 1.42 2.43
C VAL A 110 -5.20 0.53 2.94
N TYR A 111 -5.71 -0.36 2.10
CA TYR A 111 -6.76 -1.29 2.47
C TYR A 111 -6.50 -2.69 1.91
N VAL A 112 -7.12 -3.68 2.55
CA VAL A 112 -7.18 -5.06 2.05
C VAL A 112 -8.56 -5.64 2.36
N ASP A 113 -9.14 -6.29 1.38
CA ASP A 113 -10.35 -7.08 1.56
C ASP A 113 -9.98 -8.52 1.92
N PHE A 114 -10.62 -9.02 2.97
CA PHE A 114 -10.55 -10.42 3.37
C PHE A 114 -11.86 -11.12 3.07
N ILE A 115 -11.78 -12.28 2.44
CA ILE A 115 -12.94 -13.12 2.15
C ILE A 115 -13.01 -14.23 3.19
N ILE A 116 -14.21 -14.43 3.71
CA ILE A 116 -14.55 -15.50 4.64
C ILE A 116 -15.51 -16.44 3.94
N HIS A 117 -15.07 -17.68 3.69
CA HIS A 117 -16.01 -18.73 3.28
C HIS A 117 -16.90 -19.07 4.48
N SER A 118 -18.22 -18.93 4.31
CA SER A 118 -19.17 -19.51 5.25
C SER A 118 -19.07 -21.04 5.21
N LYS A 119 -19.46 -21.69 6.30
CA LYS A 119 -19.63 -23.15 6.28
C LYS A 119 -20.69 -23.56 5.28
#